data_AF-A0A3A4QLG2-F1
#
_entry.id   AF-A0A3A4QLG2-F1
#
_cell.length_a   1.000
_cell.length_b   1.000
_cell.length_c   1.000
_cell.angle_alpha   90.00
_cell.angle_beta   90.00
_cell.angle_gamma   90.00
#
_symmetry.space_group_name_H-M   'P 1'
#
loop_
_entity.id
_entity.type
_entity.pdbx_description
1 polymer ?
#
loop_
_entity_poly.entity_id
_entity_poly.type
_entity_poly.pdbx_seq_one_letter_code
_entity_poly.pdbx_strand_id
1 'polypeptide(L)'
;MMIRPEGKSRFWKPAVLVVFLVAGFIAGRTGLVDWEWVFRQSERLAGNWWAPPAVIAAMAVFYLFGLPGSVFIWIAGLLYHPAPATLIITAGGVMGGTGAAIFARKMAGSPEGKPQADPALLSFMARHSDFVTLFAIRAMPFFPHAVINYGAGALGIHLGKFAVASAFGFAAKGFVYALAIHGATEADEIADLLDAAVFYPLLALVVLLVAGRALHRQWIARDGGGE
;
A
#
# COMPACT_ATOMS: atom_id res chain seq x y z
N MET A 1 -19.73 -22.00 -32.29
CA MET A 1 -20.41 -22.08 -30.98
C MET A 1 -19.59 -21.23 -30.01
N MET A 2 -20.01 -19.98 -29.76
CA MET A 2 -19.30 -19.03 -28.90
C MET A 2 -19.56 -19.38 -27.43
N ILE A 3 -18.50 -19.66 -26.66
CA ILE A 3 -18.58 -19.76 -25.20
C ILE A 3 -18.38 -18.35 -24.65
N ARG A 4 -19.48 -17.73 -24.23
CA ARG A 4 -19.52 -16.46 -23.51
C ARG A 4 -18.98 -16.71 -22.10
N PRO A 5 -17.97 -15.99 -21.59
CA PRO A 5 -17.49 -16.22 -20.23
C PRO A 5 -18.54 -15.71 -19.25
N GLU A 6 -19.06 -16.62 -18.42
CA GLU A 6 -19.97 -16.29 -17.34
C GLU A 6 -19.32 -15.33 -16.35
N GLY A 7 -20.02 -14.23 -16.07
CA GLY A 7 -19.61 -13.21 -15.12
C GLY A 7 -19.61 -13.76 -13.70
N LYS A 8 -18.48 -14.36 -13.28
CA LYS A 8 -18.24 -14.66 -11.87
C LYS A 8 -18.23 -13.37 -11.07
N SER A 9 -19.13 -13.34 -10.09
CA SER A 9 -19.62 -12.17 -9.38
C SER A 9 -18.50 -11.32 -8.77
N ARG A 10 -18.36 -10.11 -9.32
CA ARG A 10 -17.47 -9.02 -8.89
C ARG A 10 -17.70 -8.57 -7.42
N PHE A 11 -18.75 -9.09 -6.76
CA PHE A 11 -19.25 -8.75 -5.42
C PHE A 11 -18.60 -9.52 -4.26
N TRP A 12 -17.89 -10.62 -4.50
CA TRP A 12 -17.25 -11.35 -3.39
C TRP A 12 -16.14 -10.52 -2.71
N LYS A 13 -15.40 -9.70 -3.47
CA LYS A 13 -14.30 -8.87 -2.95
C LYS A 13 -14.77 -7.82 -1.93
N PRO A 14 -15.83 -7.01 -2.18
CA PRO A 14 -16.38 -6.14 -1.15
C PRO A 14 -17.04 -6.92 -0.01
N ALA A 15 -17.65 -8.08 -0.28
CA ALA A 15 -18.19 -8.93 0.79
C ALA A 15 -17.08 -9.43 1.73
N VAL A 16 -15.91 -9.80 1.21
CA VAL A 16 -14.72 -10.15 2.03
C VAL A 16 -14.28 -8.97 2.88
N LEU A 17 -14.24 -7.76 2.33
CA LEU A 17 -13.88 -6.56 3.10
C LEU A 17 -14.88 -6.31 4.24
N VAL A 18 -16.19 -6.41 3.95
CA VAL A 18 -17.25 -6.28 4.96
C VAL A 18 -17.15 -7.39 6.00
N VAL A 19 -16.86 -8.63 5.60
CA VAL A 19 -16.63 -9.75 6.52
C VAL A 19 -15.41 -9.50 7.40
N PHE A 20 -14.31 -8.97 6.87
CA PHE A 20 -13.14 -8.59 7.69
C PHE A 20 -13.44 -7.44 8.64
N LEU A 21 -14.21 -6.43 8.22
CA LEU A 21 -14.64 -5.33 9.08
C LEU A 21 -15.56 -5.83 10.20
N VAL A 22 -16.53 -6.67 9.87
CA VAL A 22 -17.46 -7.28 10.83
C VAL A 22 -16.73 -8.26 11.76
N ALA A 23 -15.78 -9.04 11.25
CA ALA A 23 -14.96 -9.95 12.06
C ALA A 23 -14.02 -9.18 12.99
N GLY A 24 -13.40 -8.10 12.52
CA GLY A 24 -12.59 -7.20 13.36
C GLY A 24 -13.44 -6.54 14.45
N PHE A 25 -14.65 -6.08 14.10
CA PHE A 25 -15.61 -5.53 15.03
C PHE A 25 -16.08 -6.55 16.08
N ILE A 26 -16.41 -7.78 15.68
CA ILE A 26 -16.79 -8.87 16.58
C ILE A 26 -15.61 -9.25 17.48
N ALA A 27 -14.41 -9.41 16.92
CA ALA A 27 -13.21 -9.76 17.67
C ALA A 27 -12.87 -8.71 18.76
N GLY A 28 -13.10 -7.43 18.45
CA GLY A 28 -12.99 -6.34 19.41
C GLY A 28 -14.06 -6.39 20.51
N ARG A 29 -15.28 -6.80 20.20
CA ARG A 29 -16.38 -6.92 21.18
C ARG A 29 -16.35 -8.18 22.03
N THR A 30 -15.75 -9.26 21.55
CA THR A 30 -15.71 -10.55 22.26
C THR A 30 -14.52 -10.68 23.21
N GLY A 31 -13.64 -9.67 23.30
CA GLY A 31 -12.40 -9.75 24.09
C GLY A 31 -11.43 -10.83 23.59
N LEU A 32 -11.57 -11.27 22.33
CA LEU A 32 -10.67 -12.26 21.71
C LEU A 32 -9.30 -11.65 21.43
N VAL A 33 -9.26 -10.34 21.22
CA VAL A 33 -8.05 -9.55 21.11
C VAL A 33 -7.95 -8.70 22.38
N ASP A 34 -6.96 -9.00 23.20
CA ASP A 34 -6.64 -8.19 24.38
C ASP A 34 -5.95 -6.90 23.90
N TRP A 35 -6.75 -5.89 23.59
CA TRP A 35 -6.26 -4.60 23.10
C TRP A 35 -5.34 -3.95 24.12
N GLU A 36 -5.57 -4.13 25.43
CA GLU A 36 -4.63 -3.64 26.44
C GLU A 36 -3.28 -4.35 26.36
N TRP A 37 -3.24 -5.67 26.07
CA TRP A 37 -1.99 -6.36 25.82
C TRP A 37 -1.30 -5.81 24.57
N VAL A 38 -2.03 -5.56 23.48
CA VAL A 38 -1.49 -4.94 22.27
C VAL A 38 -0.93 -3.55 22.58
N PHE A 39 -1.68 -2.70 23.28
CA PHE A 39 -1.29 -1.35 23.70
C PHE A 39 -0.06 -1.36 24.62
N ARG A 40 -0.02 -2.24 25.62
CA ARG A 40 1.15 -2.37 26.52
C ARG A 40 2.40 -2.88 25.80
N GLN A 41 2.24 -3.82 24.87
CA GLN A 41 3.37 -4.28 24.06
C GLN A 41 3.80 -3.21 23.05
N SER A 42 2.86 -2.45 22.51
CA SER A 42 3.17 -1.37 21.57
C SER A 42 3.89 -0.22 22.26
N GLU A 43 3.48 0.19 23.46
CA GLU A 43 4.22 1.19 24.25
C GLU A 43 5.64 0.72 24.59
N ARG A 44 5.79 -0.55 24.97
CA ARG A 44 7.11 -1.14 25.26
C ARG A 44 8.00 -1.21 24.03
N LEU A 45 7.46 -1.56 22.86
CA LEU A 45 8.23 -1.62 21.61
C LEU A 45 8.52 -0.21 21.08
N ALA A 46 7.53 0.67 21.02
CA ALA A 46 7.63 2.02 20.48
C ALA A 46 8.51 2.92 21.35
N GLY A 47 8.57 2.67 22.66
CA GLY A 47 9.50 3.36 23.58
C GLY A 47 10.97 3.02 23.32
N ASN A 48 11.27 1.97 22.54
CA ASN A 48 12.64 1.63 22.18
C ASN A 48 13.10 2.41 20.94
N TRP A 49 14.21 3.12 21.07
CA TRP A 49 14.83 3.91 19.99
C TRP A 49 15.15 3.10 18.72
N TRP A 50 15.36 1.78 18.84
CA TRP A 50 15.71 0.91 17.71
C TRP A 50 14.49 0.39 16.94
N ALA A 51 13.29 0.45 17.51
CA ALA A 51 12.10 -0.14 16.90
C ALA A 51 11.69 0.55 15.58
N PRO A 52 11.66 1.89 15.46
CA PRO A 52 11.34 2.53 14.19
C PRO A 52 12.37 2.20 13.09
N PRO A 53 13.70 2.32 13.30
CA PRO A 53 14.69 1.89 12.32
C PRO A 53 14.58 0.42 11.92
N ALA A 54 14.27 -0.47 12.85
CA ALA A 54 14.10 -1.90 12.55
C ALA A 54 12.88 -2.17 11.65
N VAL A 55 11.74 -1.54 11.93
CA VAL A 55 10.54 -1.64 11.08
C VAL A 55 10.81 -1.09 9.69
N ILE A 56 11.47 0.07 9.62
CA ILE A 56 11.89 0.71 8.37
C ILE A 56 12.79 -0.24 7.56
N ALA A 57 13.82 -0.82 8.19
CA ALA A 57 14.76 -1.72 7.54
C ALA A 57 14.08 -3.00 7.03
N ALA A 58 13.23 -3.63 7.86
CA ALA A 58 12.49 -4.82 7.49
C ALA A 58 11.52 -4.54 6.31
N MET A 59 10.80 -3.42 6.35
CA MET A 59 9.93 -2.99 5.27
C MET A 59 10.71 -2.71 3.98
N ALA A 60 11.89 -2.09 4.09
CA ALA A 60 12.76 -1.83 2.96
C ALA A 60 13.26 -3.13 2.31
N VAL A 61 13.67 -4.12 3.12
CA VAL A 61 14.05 -5.46 2.65
C VAL A 61 12.90 -6.14 1.92
N PHE A 62 11.68 -6.09 2.45
CA PHE A 62 10.52 -6.69 1.79
C PHE A 62 10.27 -6.06 0.41
N TYR A 63 10.23 -4.73 0.33
CA TYR A 63 10.03 -4.07 -0.96
C TYR A 63 11.20 -4.25 -1.92
N LEU A 64 12.42 -4.37 -1.41
CA LEU A 64 13.61 -4.66 -2.21
C LEU A 64 13.47 -6.01 -2.93
N PHE A 65 12.87 -7.01 -2.28
CA PHE A 65 12.63 -8.35 -2.84
C PHE A 65 11.24 -8.52 -3.46
N GLY A 66 10.45 -7.45 -3.59
CA GLY A 66 9.11 -7.49 -4.16
C GLY A 66 8.06 -8.19 -3.27
N LEU A 67 8.37 -8.40 -1.99
CA LEU A 67 7.46 -9.00 -1.02
C LEU A 67 6.39 -8.00 -0.55
N PRO A 68 5.24 -8.48 -0.02
CA PRO A 68 4.17 -7.60 0.45
C PRO A 68 4.58 -6.75 1.66
N GLY A 69 4.78 -5.45 1.44
CA GLY A 69 5.10 -4.49 2.51
C GLY A 69 3.90 -4.05 3.36
N SER A 70 2.68 -4.49 3.06
CA SER A 70 1.46 -4.09 3.77
C SER A 70 1.44 -4.52 5.23
N VAL A 71 2.14 -5.60 5.60
CA VAL A 71 2.26 -6.04 7.00
C VAL A 71 2.88 -4.94 7.87
N PHE A 72 3.86 -4.19 7.33
CA PHE A 72 4.53 -3.13 8.07
C PHE A 72 3.68 -1.86 8.20
N ILE A 73 2.68 -1.67 7.34
CA ILE A 73 1.69 -0.59 7.49
C ILE A 73 0.83 -0.86 8.73
N TRP A 74 0.40 -2.11 8.93
CA TRP A 74 -0.31 -2.52 10.13
C TRP A 74 0.56 -2.40 11.38
N ILE A 75 1.78 -2.93 11.33
CA ILE A 75 2.74 -2.80 12.45
C ILE A 75 2.96 -1.33 12.81
N ALA A 76 3.23 -0.46 11.83
CA ALA A 76 3.44 0.95 12.09
C ALA A 76 2.18 1.65 12.64
N GLY A 77 1.00 1.37 12.07
CA GLY A 77 -0.26 1.99 12.50
C GLY A 77 -0.78 1.50 13.85
N LEU A 78 -0.43 0.28 14.26
CA LEU A 78 -0.75 -0.25 15.59
C LEU A 78 0.25 0.21 16.66
N LEU A 79 1.52 0.36 16.30
CA LEU A 79 2.59 0.66 17.26
C LEU A 79 2.78 2.17 17.51
N TYR A 80 2.44 3.02 16.56
CA TYR A 80 2.76 4.45 16.62
C TYR A 80 1.57 5.31 16.26
N HIS A 81 1.52 6.53 16.82
CA HIS A 81 0.56 7.54 16.39
C HIS A 81 0.68 7.84 14.88
N PRO A 82 -0.36 8.44 14.26
CA PRO A 82 -0.44 8.57 12.81
C PRO A 82 0.75 9.25 12.14
N ALA A 83 1.29 10.32 12.75
CA ALA A 83 2.45 11.04 12.21
C ALA A 83 3.73 10.18 12.18
N PRO A 84 4.23 9.62 13.32
CA PRO A 84 5.41 8.74 13.30
C PRO A 84 5.19 7.47 12.48
N ALA A 85 4.00 6.86 12.50
CA ALA A 85 3.67 5.73 11.65
C ALA A 85 3.83 6.05 10.16
N THR A 86 3.35 7.22 9.73
CA THR A 86 3.48 7.71 8.34
C THR A 86 4.94 7.88 7.94
N LEU A 87 5.77 8.43 8.81
CA LEU A 87 7.20 8.61 8.56
C LEU A 87 7.90 7.25 8.39
N ILE A 88 7.60 6.28 9.26
CA ILE A 88 8.13 4.91 9.20
C ILE A 88 7.73 4.23 7.88
N ILE A 89 6.44 4.27 7.53
CA ILE A 89 5.90 3.71 6.28
C ILE A 89 6.57 4.35 5.07
N THR A 90 6.73 5.67 5.09
CA THR A 90 7.32 6.43 3.99
C THR A 90 8.79 6.10 3.83
N ALA A 91 9.57 6.11 4.91
CA ALA A 91 10.99 5.80 4.88
C ALA A 91 11.24 4.37 4.40
N GLY A 92 10.54 3.37 4.97
CA GLY A 92 10.66 1.97 4.56
C GLY A 92 10.25 1.74 3.10
N GLY A 93 9.12 2.33 2.68
CA GLY A 93 8.62 2.24 1.32
C GLY A 93 9.54 2.87 0.28
N VAL A 94 10.06 4.07 0.55
CA VAL A 94 11.00 4.78 -0.33
C VAL A 94 12.33 4.05 -0.43
N MET A 95 12.91 3.64 0.69
CA MET A 95 14.20 2.94 0.69
C MET A 95 14.12 1.60 -0.04
N GLY A 96 13.12 0.77 0.29
CA GLY A 96 12.97 -0.52 -0.36
C GLY A 96 12.61 -0.38 -1.84
N GLY A 97 11.71 0.55 -2.18
CA GLY A 97 11.31 0.78 -3.57
C GLY A 97 12.43 1.33 -4.44
N THR A 98 13.22 2.25 -3.90
CA THR A 98 14.39 2.80 -4.60
C THR A 98 15.50 1.75 -4.71
N GLY A 99 15.71 0.95 -3.66
CA GLY A 99 16.63 -0.19 -3.69
C GLY A 99 16.27 -1.19 -4.79
N ALA A 100 15.01 -1.59 -4.89
CA ALA A 100 14.52 -2.46 -5.95
C ALA A 100 14.70 -1.83 -7.35
N ALA A 101 14.44 -0.53 -7.51
CA ALA A 101 14.67 0.17 -8.78
C ALA A 101 16.16 0.19 -9.17
N ILE A 102 17.07 0.41 -8.21
CA ILE A 102 18.51 0.36 -8.44
C ILE A 102 18.93 -1.07 -8.82
N PHE A 103 18.45 -2.07 -8.09
CA PHE A 103 18.74 -3.47 -8.34
C PHE A 103 18.28 -3.90 -9.74
N ALA A 104 17.03 -3.60 -10.09
CA ALA A 104 16.48 -3.90 -11.40
C ALA A 104 17.24 -3.20 -12.55
N ARG A 105 17.62 -1.93 -12.36
CA ARG A 105 18.44 -1.20 -13.34
C ARG A 105 19.79 -1.87 -13.59
N LYS A 106 20.44 -2.41 -12.55
CA LYS A 106 21.71 -3.14 -12.68
C LYS A 106 21.53 -4.47 -13.42
N MET A 107 20.40 -5.14 -13.24
CA MET A 107 20.09 -6.41 -13.90
C MET A 107 19.55 -6.26 -15.32
N ALA A 108 19.06 -5.07 -15.73
CA ALA A 108 18.40 -4.86 -17.01
C ALA A 108 19.23 -5.26 -18.25
N GLY A 109 20.56 -5.37 -18.12
CA GLY A 109 21.46 -5.86 -19.18
C GLY A 109 21.64 -7.37 -19.24
N SER A 110 21.10 -8.14 -18.29
CA SER A 110 21.17 -9.61 -18.27
C SER A 110 19.90 -10.27 -18.84
N PRO A 111 19.98 -11.50 -19.38
CA PRO A 111 18.81 -12.24 -19.84
C PRO A 111 17.72 -12.41 -18.77
N GLU A 112 18.12 -12.56 -17.50
CA GLU A 112 17.24 -12.68 -16.33
C GLU A 112 16.62 -11.34 -15.89
N GLY A 113 17.16 -10.20 -16.35
CA GLY A 113 16.72 -8.86 -16.01
C GLY A 113 15.49 -8.37 -16.77
N LYS A 114 14.92 -9.18 -17.67
CA LYS A 114 13.69 -8.83 -18.37
C LYS A 114 12.52 -8.79 -17.38
N PRO A 115 11.82 -7.65 -17.23
CA PRO A 115 10.72 -7.55 -16.28
C PRO A 115 9.59 -8.51 -16.67
N GLN A 116 9.25 -9.45 -15.78
CA GLN A 116 8.16 -10.42 -15.94
C GLN A 116 6.79 -9.84 -15.54
N ALA A 117 6.63 -8.52 -15.71
CA ALA A 117 5.40 -7.82 -15.36
C ALA A 117 4.47 -7.69 -16.58
N ASP A 118 3.23 -7.31 -16.33
CA ASP A 118 2.24 -7.04 -17.38
C ASP A 118 2.79 -6.02 -18.41
N PRO A 119 2.91 -6.41 -19.70
CA PRO A 119 3.43 -5.55 -20.77
C PRO A 119 2.67 -4.22 -20.91
N ALA A 120 1.36 -4.21 -20.63
CA ALA A 120 0.55 -3.00 -20.70
C ALA A 120 0.97 -2.00 -19.62
N LEU A 121 1.19 -2.50 -18.39
CA LEU A 121 1.62 -1.67 -17.26
C LEU A 121 3.05 -1.15 -17.45
N LEU A 122 3.96 -1.97 -18.00
CA LEU A 122 5.31 -1.53 -18.33
C LEU A 122 5.31 -0.47 -19.45
N SER A 123 4.50 -0.67 -20.50
CA SER A 123 4.35 0.29 -21.60
C SER A 123 3.78 1.61 -21.11
N PHE A 124 2.79 1.57 -20.21
CA PHE A 124 2.25 2.77 -19.56
C PHE A 124 3.33 3.52 -18.77
N MET A 125 4.09 2.83 -17.93
CA MET A 125 5.16 3.43 -17.15
C MET A 125 6.27 4.02 -18.04
N ALA A 126 6.54 3.41 -19.19
CA ALA A 126 7.50 3.92 -20.16
C ALA A 126 7.03 5.22 -20.83
N ARG A 127 5.72 5.34 -21.09
CA ARG A 127 5.10 6.54 -21.69
C ARG A 127 4.85 7.65 -20.68
N HIS A 128 4.60 7.29 -19.42
CA HIS A 128 4.17 8.21 -18.36
C HIS A 128 5.11 8.16 -17.14
N SER A 129 6.36 8.57 -17.34
CA SER A 129 7.40 8.61 -16.30
C SER A 129 7.55 9.98 -15.61
N ASP A 130 6.55 10.85 -15.72
CA ASP A 130 6.57 12.15 -15.04
C ASP A 130 6.25 12.03 -13.55
N PHE A 131 6.55 13.09 -12.79
CA PHE A 131 6.37 13.09 -11.34
C PHE A 131 4.89 12.85 -10.95
N VAL A 132 3.96 13.51 -11.64
CA VAL A 132 2.53 13.47 -11.31
C VAL A 132 1.98 12.06 -11.48
N THR A 133 2.33 11.39 -12.57
CA THR A 133 1.91 10.02 -12.82
C THR A 133 2.54 9.06 -11.81
N LEU A 134 3.85 9.18 -11.56
CA LEU A 134 4.54 8.35 -10.58
C LEU A 134 3.97 8.52 -9.16
N PHE A 135 3.59 9.75 -8.79
CA PHE A 135 2.91 10.02 -7.53
C PHE A 135 1.53 9.37 -7.50
N ALA A 136 0.73 9.55 -8.55
CA ALA A 136 -0.62 8.99 -8.65
C ALA A 136 -0.60 7.46 -8.52
N ILE A 137 0.23 6.74 -9.29
CA ILE A 137 0.32 5.27 -9.20
C ILE A 137 0.80 4.78 -7.82
N ARG A 138 1.58 5.59 -7.10
CA ARG A 138 2.12 5.28 -5.77
C ARG A 138 1.11 5.51 -4.65
N ALA A 139 0.35 6.60 -4.75
CA ALA A 139 -0.71 6.96 -3.81
C ALA A 139 -1.92 6.03 -3.96
N MET A 140 -2.18 5.56 -5.18
CA MET A 140 -3.32 4.73 -5.50
C MET A 140 -3.19 3.33 -4.89
N PRO A 141 -4.24 2.84 -4.21
CA PRO A 141 -4.24 1.48 -3.71
C PRO A 141 -4.36 0.47 -4.86
N PHE A 142 -3.92 -0.77 -4.60
CA PHE A 142 -3.94 -1.93 -5.52
C PHE A 142 -2.90 -1.97 -6.62
N PHE A 143 -2.12 -0.91 -6.86
CA PHE A 143 -0.99 -1.02 -7.77
C PHE A 143 0.10 -1.94 -7.19
N PRO A 144 0.55 -2.98 -7.94
CA PRO A 144 1.60 -3.86 -7.46
C PRO A 144 2.91 -3.10 -7.24
N HIS A 145 3.30 -2.90 -5.98
CA HIS A 145 4.51 -2.15 -5.65
C HIS A 145 5.77 -2.77 -6.26
N ALA A 146 5.86 -4.10 -6.32
CA ALA A 146 6.96 -4.79 -6.99
C ALA A 146 7.07 -4.37 -8.46
N VAL A 147 5.96 -4.32 -9.20
CA VAL A 147 5.98 -3.90 -10.61
C VAL A 147 6.42 -2.45 -10.75
N ILE A 148 5.91 -1.53 -9.92
CA ILE A 148 6.34 -0.12 -9.99
C ILE A 148 7.83 0.00 -9.65
N ASN A 149 8.31 -0.70 -8.63
CA ASN A 149 9.68 -0.61 -8.16
C ASN A 149 10.67 -1.16 -9.20
N TYR A 150 10.49 -2.42 -9.61
CA TYR A 150 11.36 -3.07 -10.57
C TYR A 150 11.17 -2.51 -11.98
N GLY A 151 9.94 -2.18 -12.37
CA GLY A 151 9.63 -1.56 -13.66
C GLY A 151 10.31 -0.20 -13.82
N ALA A 152 10.32 0.64 -12.78
CA ALA A 152 11.03 1.92 -12.84
C ALA A 152 12.54 1.75 -13.04
N GLY A 153 13.13 0.71 -12.46
CA GLY A 153 14.54 0.37 -12.67
C GLY A 153 14.81 -0.14 -14.09
N ALA A 154 14.03 -1.12 -14.54
CA ALA A 154 14.17 -1.74 -15.86
C ALA A 154 13.93 -0.74 -17.00
N LEU A 155 12.99 0.20 -16.84
CA LEU A 155 12.68 1.25 -17.81
C LEU A 155 13.62 2.46 -17.71
N GLY A 156 14.57 2.45 -16.77
CA GLY A 156 15.55 3.53 -16.64
C GLY A 156 14.96 4.85 -16.10
N ILE A 157 13.81 4.84 -15.42
CA ILE A 157 13.19 6.04 -14.83
C ILE A 157 14.13 6.72 -13.83
N HIS A 158 14.25 8.04 -13.91
CA HIS A 158 15.14 8.83 -13.05
C HIS A 158 14.87 8.58 -11.56
N LEU A 159 15.88 8.08 -10.84
CA LEU A 159 15.75 7.63 -9.44
C LEU A 159 15.32 8.75 -8.48
N GLY A 160 15.81 9.97 -8.64
CA GLY A 160 15.39 11.12 -7.83
C GLY A 160 13.88 11.41 -7.95
N LYS A 161 13.36 11.59 -9.18
CA LYS A 161 11.93 11.76 -9.44
C LYS A 161 11.10 10.62 -8.85
N PHE A 162 11.56 9.39 -9.04
CA PHE A 162 10.91 8.20 -8.49
C PHE A 162 10.88 8.20 -6.96
N ALA A 163 12.00 8.52 -6.30
CA ALA A 163 12.11 8.53 -4.84
C ALA A 163 11.22 9.63 -4.23
N VAL A 164 11.21 10.83 -4.81
CA VAL A 164 10.35 11.94 -4.36
C VAL A 164 8.88 11.62 -4.59
N ALA A 165 8.51 11.11 -5.77
CA ALA A 165 7.13 10.66 -6.03
C ALA A 165 6.71 9.55 -5.08
N SER A 166 7.63 8.65 -4.73
CA SER A 166 7.38 7.61 -3.74
C SER A 166 7.20 8.15 -2.34
N ALA A 167 8.00 9.15 -1.95
CA ALA A 167 7.88 9.78 -0.64
C ALA A 167 6.50 10.40 -0.48
N PHE A 168 6.05 11.20 -1.45
CA PHE A 168 4.72 11.79 -1.41
C PHE A 168 3.61 10.73 -1.48
N GLY A 169 3.74 9.72 -2.36
CA GLY A 169 2.72 8.69 -2.51
C GLY A 169 2.57 7.81 -1.27
N PHE A 170 3.68 7.40 -0.65
CA PHE A 170 3.66 6.66 0.62
C PHE A 170 3.24 7.54 1.80
N ALA A 171 3.62 8.82 1.85
CA ALA A 171 3.18 9.71 2.91
C ALA A 171 1.67 9.94 2.87
N ALA A 172 1.12 10.29 1.70
CA ALA A 172 -0.31 10.51 1.54
C ALA A 172 -1.13 9.25 1.89
N LYS A 173 -0.75 8.11 1.32
CA LYS A 173 -1.44 6.84 1.56
C LYS A 173 -1.21 6.32 2.98
N GLY A 174 0.03 6.39 3.45
CA GLY A 174 0.44 5.94 4.78
C GLY A 174 -0.25 6.71 5.89
N PHE A 175 -0.46 8.01 5.71
CA PHE A 175 -1.20 8.84 6.66
C PHE A 175 -2.66 8.43 6.77
N VAL A 176 -3.35 8.23 5.65
CA VAL A 176 -4.75 7.76 5.66
C VAL A 176 -4.85 6.38 6.32
N TYR A 177 -3.93 5.47 6.02
CA TYR A 177 -3.90 4.16 6.68
C TYR A 177 -3.61 4.25 8.17
N ALA A 178 -2.63 5.06 8.58
CA ALA A 178 -2.26 5.19 9.98
C ALA A 178 -3.41 5.82 10.80
N LEU A 179 -4.10 6.82 10.26
CA LEU A 179 -5.31 7.39 10.87
C LEU A 179 -6.41 6.34 11.00
N ALA A 180 -6.69 5.58 9.94
CA ALA A 180 -7.73 4.56 9.97
C ALA A 180 -7.42 3.43 10.96
N ILE A 181 -6.17 2.98 11.02
CA ILE A 181 -5.75 1.92 11.96
C ILE A 181 -5.81 2.44 13.40
N HIS A 182 -5.26 3.62 13.65
CA HIS A 182 -5.22 4.21 14.98
C HIS A 182 -6.63 4.54 15.51
N GLY A 183 -7.48 5.15 14.68
CA GLY A 183 -8.87 5.41 15.05
C GLY A 183 -9.69 4.14 15.30
N ALA A 184 -9.39 3.06 14.57
CA ALA A 184 -10.03 1.76 14.82
C ALA A 184 -9.55 1.07 16.11
N THR A 185 -8.33 1.38 16.59
CA THR A 185 -7.80 0.84 17.85
C THR A 185 -8.27 1.60 19.08
N GLU A 186 -8.60 2.88 18.95
CA GLU A 186 -9.09 3.73 20.06
C GLU A 186 -10.62 3.72 20.20
N ALA A 187 -11.36 3.18 19.23
CA ALA A 187 -12.81 3.13 19.26
C ALA A 187 -13.31 2.00 20.18
N ASP A 188 -13.90 2.37 21.32
CA ASP A 188 -14.48 1.43 22.29
C ASP A 188 -15.94 1.09 21.95
N GLU A 189 -16.68 2.02 21.35
CA GLU A 189 -18.06 1.85 20.90
C GLU A 189 -18.25 2.10 19.39
N ILE A 190 -19.35 1.58 18.82
CA ILE A 190 -19.73 1.89 17.42
C ILE A 190 -19.95 3.39 17.24
N ALA A 191 -20.41 4.09 18.28
CA ALA A 191 -20.60 5.53 18.26
C ALA A 191 -19.28 6.29 18.01
N ASP A 192 -18.16 5.78 18.50
CA ASP A 192 -16.83 6.39 18.31
C ASP A 192 -16.35 6.24 16.87
N LEU A 193 -16.79 5.20 16.16
CA LEU A 193 -16.53 5.03 14.72
C LEU A 193 -17.28 6.05 13.85
N LEU A 194 -18.35 6.66 14.38
CA LEU A 194 -19.09 7.74 13.74
C LEU A 194 -18.49 9.11 14.04
N ASP A 195 -17.53 9.20 14.95
CA ASP A 195 -16.82 10.43 15.22
C ASP A 195 -16.05 10.88 13.96
N ALA A 196 -16.07 12.18 13.69
CA ALA A 196 -15.48 12.77 12.49
C ALA A 196 -13.99 12.38 12.34
N ALA A 197 -13.28 12.27 13.45
CA ALA A 197 -11.87 11.90 13.49
C ALA A 197 -11.59 10.48 12.97
N VAL A 198 -12.55 9.56 13.09
CA VAL A 198 -12.43 8.15 12.67
C VAL A 198 -13.16 7.90 11.36
N PHE A 199 -14.35 8.48 11.20
CA PHE A 199 -15.20 8.31 10.02
C PHE A 199 -14.58 8.87 8.75
N TYR A 200 -14.02 10.10 8.78
CA TYR A 200 -13.46 10.71 7.57
C TYR A 200 -12.24 9.96 7.01
N PRO A 201 -11.26 9.50 7.83
CA PRO A 201 -10.16 8.66 7.33
C PRO A 201 -10.64 7.33 6.74
N LEU A 202 -11.62 6.67 7.38
CA LEU A 202 -12.21 5.44 6.85
C LEU A 202 -12.95 5.68 5.53
N LEU A 203 -13.72 6.77 5.44
CA LEU A 203 -14.38 7.17 4.20
C LEU A 203 -13.36 7.50 3.11
N ALA A 204 -12.32 8.26 3.44
CA ALA A 204 -11.23 8.57 2.52
C ALA A 204 -10.55 7.29 2.02
N LEU A 205 -10.34 6.31 2.91
CA LEU A 205 -9.80 5.01 2.53
C LEU A 205 -10.75 4.28 1.57
N VAL A 206 -12.05 4.22 1.85
CA VAL A 206 -13.04 3.60 0.95
C VAL A 206 -13.05 4.31 -0.41
N VAL A 207 -13.05 5.64 -0.43
CA VAL A 207 -12.99 6.44 -1.67
C VAL A 207 -11.72 6.15 -2.44
N LEU A 208 -10.55 6.13 -1.79
CA LEU A 208 -9.27 5.78 -2.40
C LEU A 208 -9.29 4.36 -2.97
N LEU A 209 -9.85 3.38 -2.25
CA LEU A 209 -9.94 1.99 -2.72
C LEU A 209 -10.87 1.86 -3.94
N VAL A 210 -12.02 2.55 -3.93
CA VAL A 210 -12.98 2.55 -5.04
C VAL A 210 -12.41 3.27 -6.26
N ALA A 211 -11.84 4.46 -6.08
CA ALA A 211 -11.17 5.23 -7.11
C ALA A 211 -9.96 4.46 -7.69
N GLY A 212 -9.14 3.89 -6.81
CA GLY A 212 -8.06 2.94 -7.08
C GLY A 212 -8.47 1.88 -8.09
N ARG A 213 -9.55 1.17 -7.75
CA ARG A 213 -10.10 0.09 -8.57
C ARG A 213 -10.72 0.57 -9.87
N ALA A 214 -11.42 1.71 -9.87
CA ALA A 214 -12.06 2.26 -11.06
C ALA A 214 -11.01 2.69 -12.09
N LEU A 215 -10.01 3.44 -11.65
CA LEU A 215 -8.91 3.91 -12.49
C LEU A 215 -8.06 2.75 -13.00
N HIS A 216 -7.69 1.79 -12.16
CA HIS A 216 -6.99 0.58 -12.60
C HIS A 216 -7.73 -0.17 -13.72
N ARG A 217 -9.08 -0.28 -13.63
CA ARG A 217 -9.88 -0.91 -14.69
C ARG A 217 -9.95 -0.09 -15.96
N GLN A 218 -10.09 1.24 -15.85
CA GLN A 218 -10.16 2.12 -17.02
C GLN A 218 -8.82 2.24 -17.74
N TRP A 219 -7.71 2.21 -17.01
CA TRP A 219 -6.37 2.31 -17.58
C TRP A 219 -5.98 1.04 -18.34
N ILE A 220 -6.19 -0.15 -17.75
CA ILE A 220 -5.99 -1.43 -18.46
C ILE A 220 -6.86 -1.50 -19.73
N ALA A 221 -8.10 -1.02 -19.66
CA ALA A 221 -9.01 -1.04 -20.82
C ALA A 221 -8.62 -0.06 -21.95
N ARG A 222 -7.91 1.03 -21.64
CA ARG A 222 -7.49 2.05 -22.62
C ARG A 222 -6.16 1.73 -23.30
N ASP A 223 -5.20 1.21 -22.53
CA ASP A 223 -3.86 0.93 -23.06
C ASP A 223 -3.70 -0.51 -23.58
N GLY A 224 -4.58 -1.45 -23.18
CA GLY A 224 -4.63 -2.81 -23.71
C GLY A 224 -5.49 -2.97 -24.98
N GLY A 225 -6.06 -1.89 -25.52
CA GLY A 225 -6.91 -1.90 -26.72
C GLY A 225 -6.19 -1.48 -28.02
N GLY A 226 -4.85 -1.38 -27.97
CA GLY A 226 -4.01 -1.00 -29.10
C GLY A 226 -3.12 -2.15 -29.55
N GLU A 227 -3.74 -3.26 -29.99
CA GLU A 227 -3.15 -4.24 -30.90
C GLU A 227 -4.04 -4.37 -32.13
#